data_AF-A0A351HEX9-F1
#
_entry.id   AF-A0A351HEX9-F1
#
_cell.length_a   1.000
_cell.length_b   1.000
_cell.length_c   1.000
_cell.angle_alpha   90.00
_cell.angle_beta   90.00
_cell.angle_gamma   90.00
#
_symmetry.space_group_name_H-M   'P 1'
#
loop_
_entity.id
_entity.type
_entity.pdbx_description
1 polymer ?
#
loop_
_entity_poly.entity_id
_entity_poly.type
_entity_poly.pdbx_seq_one_letter_code
_entity_poly.pdbx_strand_id
1 'polypeptide(L)'
;EDRCIRIVQAVDARIQVPLAVKISPFFTALPHFAKRLAAAGADSLVCFNRFYQPDIDVDELDIRPMIDLSHSQELRLRLRWLAFLSGRIDTQLVVSGGVHNGIDVAKALMAGADAVQIVSSLLINGPEQVKSMLDELCKWMEKKGYNSIDELRGCMNYLRCPDPEALERANYMRVLKSWRV
;
A
#
# COMPACT_ATOMS: atom_id res chain seq x y z
N GLU A 1 -1.47 -16.99 -11.96
CA GLU A 1 -2.43 -16.31 -11.06
C GLU A 1 -3.78 -17.04 -10.86
N ASP A 2 -4.23 -17.90 -11.79
CA ASP A 2 -5.59 -18.49 -11.77
C ASP A 2 -5.93 -19.29 -10.52
N ARG A 3 -4.94 -19.94 -9.91
CA ARG A 3 -5.12 -20.64 -8.64
C ARG A 3 -5.60 -19.68 -7.54
N CYS A 4 -5.06 -18.47 -7.46
CA CYS A 4 -5.47 -17.46 -6.48
C CYS A 4 -6.93 -17.05 -6.71
N ILE A 5 -7.33 -16.85 -7.97
CA ILE A 5 -8.71 -16.51 -8.33
C ILE A 5 -9.69 -17.60 -7.86
N ARG A 6 -9.39 -18.87 -8.14
CA ARG A 6 -10.24 -19.98 -7.68
C ARG A 6 -10.34 -20.09 -6.16
N ILE A 7 -9.26 -19.76 -5.44
CA ILE A 7 -9.29 -19.74 -3.97
C ILE A 7 -10.23 -18.64 -3.47
N VAL A 8 -10.15 -17.43 -4.02
CA VAL A 8 -11.05 -16.33 -3.64
C VAL A 8 -12.51 -16.72 -3.87
N GLN A 9 -12.85 -17.22 -5.07
CA GLN A 9 -14.22 -17.67 -5.38
C GLN A 9 -14.71 -18.75 -4.42
N ALA A 10 -13.86 -19.72 -4.08
CA ALA A 10 -14.22 -20.82 -3.18
C ALA A 10 -14.41 -20.37 -1.72
N VAL A 11 -13.75 -19.28 -1.30
CA VAL A 11 -13.93 -18.69 0.03
C VAL A 11 -15.16 -17.80 0.05
N ASP A 12 -15.29 -16.89 -0.92
CA ASP A 12 -16.42 -15.97 -1.08
C ASP A 12 -17.76 -16.71 -1.08
N ALA A 13 -17.87 -17.80 -1.85
CA ALA A 13 -19.07 -18.63 -1.91
C ALA A 13 -19.50 -19.30 -0.58
N ARG A 14 -18.66 -19.26 0.46
CA ARG A 14 -18.90 -19.93 1.75
C ARG A 14 -19.03 -18.98 2.93
N ILE A 15 -18.80 -17.69 2.74
CA ILE A 15 -18.84 -16.70 3.82
C ILE A 15 -19.94 -15.68 3.55
N GLN A 16 -20.36 -15.00 4.61
CA GLN A 16 -21.34 -13.90 4.55
C GLN A 16 -20.74 -12.56 4.99
N VAL A 17 -19.45 -12.57 5.36
CA VAL A 17 -18.72 -11.38 5.82
C VAL A 17 -17.80 -10.90 4.69
N PRO A 18 -17.44 -9.59 4.66
CA PRO A 18 -16.58 -9.06 3.61
C PRO A 18 -15.22 -9.75 3.52
N LEU A 19 -14.74 -9.99 2.31
CA LEU A 19 -13.48 -10.66 2.01
C LEU A 19 -12.37 -9.67 1.63
N ALA A 20 -11.40 -9.52 2.54
CA ALA A 20 -10.16 -8.80 2.26
C ALA A 20 -9.05 -9.75 1.78
N VAL A 21 -8.53 -9.53 0.57
CA VAL A 21 -7.45 -10.36 -0.01
C VAL A 21 -6.12 -9.60 0.03
N LYS A 22 -5.16 -10.12 0.79
CA LYS A 22 -3.81 -9.53 0.87
C LYS A 22 -2.90 -10.07 -0.22
N ILE A 23 -2.33 -9.18 -1.02
CA ILE A 23 -1.56 -9.53 -2.21
C ILE A 23 -0.09 -9.12 -2.10
N SER A 24 0.76 -9.76 -2.90
CA SER A 24 2.17 -9.39 -3.11
C SER A 24 2.30 -8.42 -4.30
N PRO A 25 3.35 -7.59 -4.39
CA PRO A 25 3.56 -6.73 -5.57
C PRO A 25 4.12 -7.49 -6.79
N PHE A 26 4.50 -8.76 -6.65
CA PHE A 26 5.24 -9.53 -7.66
C PHE A 26 4.32 -10.29 -8.63
N PHE A 27 3.48 -9.56 -9.37
CA PHE A 27 2.64 -10.11 -10.43
C PHE A 27 2.96 -9.44 -11.77
N THR A 28 2.91 -10.21 -12.88
CA THR A 28 3.26 -9.73 -14.22
C THR A 28 2.43 -8.51 -14.63
N ALA A 29 1.12 -8.57 -14.37
CA ALA A 29 0.20 -7.47 -14.63
C ALA A 29 -0.68 -7.23 -13.39
N LEU A 30 -0.12 -6.59 -12.37
CA LEU A 30 -0.82 -6.35 -11.10
C LEU A 30 -2.22 -5.71 -11.28
N PRO A 31 -2.43 -4.68 -12.13
CA PRO A 31 -3.77 -4.11 -12.31
C PRO A 31 -4.77 -5.11 -12.90
N HIS A 32 -4.33 -5.95 -13.83
CA HIS A 32 -5.18 -7.00 -14.40
C HIS A 32 -5.51 -8.07 -13.35
N PHE A 33 -4.52 -8.48 -12.55
CA PHE A 33 -4.75 -9.44 -11.47
C PHE A 33 -5.68 -8.89 -10.39
N ALA A 34 -5.52 -7.63 -9.98
CA ALA A 34 -6.40 -6.94 -9.03
C ALA A 34 -7.85 -6.90 -9.52
N LYS A 35 -8.08 -6.57 -10.80
CA LYS A 35 -9.42 -6.64 -11.41
C LYS A 35 -10.03 -8.02 -11.34
N ARG A 36 -9.23 -9.06 -11.60
CA ARG A 36 -9.70 -10.45 -11.55
C ARG A 36 -10.02 -10.90 -10.12
N LEU A 37 -9.30 -10.40 -9.12
CA LEU A 37 -9.62 -10.67 -7.72
C LEU A 37 -10.92 -9.98 -7.28
N ALA A 38 -11.12 -8.72 -7.65
CA ALA A 38 -12.37 -8.01 -7.39
C ALA A 38 -13.57 -8.76 -8.01
N ALA A 39 -13.46 -9.13 -9.29
CA ALA A 39 -14.48 -9.92 -10.00
C ALA A 39 -14.69 -11.33 -9.43
N ALA A 40 -13.76 -11.83 -8.61
CA ALA A 40 -13.84 -13.14 -7.97
C ALA A 40 -14.51 -13.12 -6.59
N GLY A 41 -14.90 -11.94 -6.09
CA GLY A 41 -15.54 -11.77 -4.77
C GLY A 41 -14.64 -11.12 -3.72
N ALA A 42 -13.57 -10.44 -4.10
CA ALA A 42 -12.77 -9.67 -3.13
C ALA A 42 -13.37 -8.27 -2.90
N ASP A 43 -13.98 -8.04 -1.74
CA ASP A 43 -14.50 -6.72 -1.33
C ASP A 43 -13.40 -5.68 -1.08
N SER A 44 -12.21 -6.16 -0.71
CA SER A 44 -11.03 -5.31 -0.57
C SER A 44 -9.72 -6.00 -0.93
N LEU A 45 -8.74 -5.23 -1.38
CA LEU A 45 -7.38 -5.66 -1.66
C LEU A 45 -6.38 -4.98 -0.73
N VAL A 46 -5.58 -5.77 -0.01
CA VAL A 46 -4.53 -5.26 0.88
C VAL A 46 -3.18 -5.25 0.16
N CYS A 47 -2.65 -4.05 -0.10
CA CYS A 47 -1.39 -3.76 -0.80
C CYS A 47 -0.30 -3.31 0.21
N PHE A 48 0.67 -4.11 0.60
CA PHE A 48 1.02 -5.47 0.17
C PHE A 48 1.50 -6.29 1.35
N ASN A 49 1.58 -7.62 1.18
CA ASN A 49 2.38 -8.44 2.06
C ASN A 49 3.89 -8.11 1.94
N ARG A 50 4.64 -8.35 3.02
CA ARG A 50 6.11 -8.34 3.05
C ARG A 50 6.57 -9.70 3.54
N PHE A 51 7.35 -10.40 2.73
CA PHE A 51 7.97 -11.66 3.15
C PHE A 51 9.21 -11.36 3.98
N TYR A 52 9.46 -12.18 5.00
CA TYR A 52 10.75 -12.20 5.68
C TYR A 52 11.78 -12.77 4.70
N GLN A 53 12.85 -12.00 4.49
CA GLN A 53 13.94 -12.40 3.63
C GLN A 53 15.07 -12.90 4.54
N PRO A 54 15.59 -14.11 4.31
CA PRO A 54 16.76 -14.58 5.05
C PRO A 54 17.96 -13.72 4.70
N ASP A 55 18.88 -13.59 5.65
CA ASP A 55 20.24 -13.12 5.38
C ASP A 55 21.22 -14.29 5.46
N ILE A 56 22.40 -14.12 4.89
CA ILE A 56 23.47 -15.13 4.92
C ILE A 56 24.55 -14.65 5.88
N ASP A 57 24.82 -15.46 6.89
CA ASP A 57 26.02 -15.33 7.70
C ASP A 57 27.22 -15.81 6.88
N VAL A 58 28.05 -14.89 6.42
CA VAL A 58 29.20 -15.22 5.58
C VAL A 58 30.36 -15.84 6.37
N ASP A 59 30.39 -15.62 7.69
CA ASP A 59 31.43 -16.14 8.56
C ASP A 59 31.07 -17.56 9.03
N GLU A 60 29.82 -17.79 9.44
CA GLU A 60 29.34 -19.10 9.89
C GLU A 60 28.77 -19.99 8.76
N LEU A 61 28.64 -19.45 7.54
CA LEU A 61 28.06 -20.13 6.37
C LEU A 61 26.63 -20.67 6.62
N ASP A 62 25.82 -19.91 7.35
CA ASP A 62 24.45 -20.29 7.73
C ASP A 62 23.41 -19.23 7.34
N ILE A 63 22.14 -19.63 7.29
CA ILE A 63 21.01 -18.73 7.05
C ILE A 63 20.58 -18.10 8.38
N ARG A 64 20.67 -16.78 8.48
CA ARG A 64 20.19 -16.03 9.65
C ARG A 64 18.72 -15.63 9.46
N PRO A 65 17.78 -16.17 10.27
CA PRO A 65 16.42 -15.66 10.30
C PRO A 65 16.40 -14.30 11.01
N MET A 66 16.02 -13.25 10.29
CA MET A 66 15.95 -11.90 10.84
C MET A 66 14.54 -11.32 10.71
N ILE A 67 14.01 -10.81 11.83
CA ILE A 67 12.84 -9.92 11.79
C ILE A 67 13.36 -8.53 11.50
N ASP A 68 13.31 -8.16 10.23
CA ASP A 68 13.56 -6.79 9.81
C ASP A 68 12.25 -6.00 9.79
N LEU A 69 12.19 -4.87 10.49
CA LEU A 69 10.99 -4.04 10.54
C LEU A 69 10.94 -3.12 9.32
N SER A 70 9.74 -2.91 8.77
CA SER A 70 9.62 -2.06 7.59
C SER A 70 10.01 -0.62 7.87
N HIS A 71 10.42 0.13 6.84
CA HIS A 71 10.72 1.56 6.92
C HIS A 71 9.78 2.41 6.05
N SER A 72 9.68 3.71 6.35
CA SER A 72 8.80 4.64 5.60
C SER A 72 9.07 4.66 4.09
N GLN A 73 10.31 4.40 3.67
CA GLN A 73 10.69 4.34 2.25
C GLN A 73 9.97 3.21 1.48
N GLU A 74 9.60 2.11 2.15
CA GLU A 74 8.87 1.00 1.53
C GLU A 74 7.44 1.37 1.12
N LEU A 75 6.92 2.50 1.60
CA LEU A 75 5.62 3.04 1.20
C LEU A 75 5.58 3.45 -0.27
N ARG A 76 6.72 3.88 -0.85
CA ARG A 76 6.78 4.42 -2.23
C ARG A 76 6.21 3.44 -3.27
N LEU A 77 6.57 2.16 -3.17
CA LEU A 77 6.05 1.12 -4.05
C LEU A 77 4.52 0.97 -3.92
N ARG A 78 4.02 1.05 -2.68
CA ARG A 78 2.59 0.93 -2.37
C ARG A 78 1.81 2.13 -2.88
N LEU A 79 2.31 3.35 -2.66
CA LEU A 79 1.68 4.58 -3.18
C LEU A 79 1.53 4.53 -4.69
N ARG A 80 2.57 4.09 -5.40
CA ARG A 80 2.52 3.92 -6.85
C ARG A 80 1.37 3.00 -7.26
N TRP A 81 1.27 1.82 -6.63
CA TRP A 81 0.23 0.86 -7.01
C TRP A 81 -1.17 1.27 -6.56
N LEU A 82 -1.33 1.86 -5.37
CA LEU A 82 -2.59 2.47 -4.94
C LEU A 82 -3.06 3.50 -5.95
N ALA A 83 -2.18 4.42 -6.36
CA ALA A 83 -2.52 5.44 -7.34
C ALA A 83 -2.94 4.85 -8.69
N PHE A 84 -2.34 3.74 -9.12
CA PHE A 84 -2.74 3.06 -10.35
C PHE A 84 -4.03 2.25 -10.26
N LEU A 85 -4.39 1.74 -9.08
CA LEU A 85 -5.56 0.90 -8.88
C LEU A 85 -6.80 1.74 -8.52
N SER A 86 -6.63 2.79 -7.73
CA SER A 86 -7.72 3.65 -7.24
C SER A 86 -8.51 4.25 -8.40
N GLY A 87 -9.84 4.11 -8.33
CA GLY A 87 -10.77 4.56 -9.38
C GLY A 87 -10.76 3.70 -10.66
N ARG A 88 -9.98 2.62 -10.72
CA ARG A 88 -9.87 1.73 -11.90
C ARG A 88 -10.27 0.29 -11.61
N ILE A 89 -10.50 -0.05 -10.35
CA ILE A 89 -11.02 -1.34 -9.89
C ILE A 89 -12.18 -1.09 -8.93
N ASP A 90 -13.15 -1.99 -8.95
CA ASP A 90 -14.38 -1.88 -8.14
C ASP A 90 -14.24 -2.68 -6.85
N THR A 91 -13.34 -2.23 -5.97
CA THR A 91 -13.03 -2.86 -4.67
C THR A 91 -12.27 -1.86 -3.81
N GLN A 92 -12.37 -2.00 -2.48
CA GLN A 92 -11.65 -1.12 -1.56
C GLN A 92 -10.15 -1.43 -1.56
N LEU A 93 -9.32 -0.42 -1.39
CA LEU A 93 -7.86 -0.54 -1.34
C LEU A 93 -7.37 -0.29 0.08
N VAL A 94 -6.64 -1.25 0.64
CA VAL A 94 -6.01 -1.11 1.96
C VAL A 94 -4.51 -1.10 1.77
N VAL A 95 -3.79 -0.22 2.45
CA VAL A 95 -2.32 -0.26 2.46
C VAL A 95 -1.80 -1.00 3.69
N SER A 96 -0.74 -1.78 3.52
CA SER A 96 -0.04 -2.44 4.63
C SER A 96 1.46 -2.42 4.40
N GLY A 97 2.22 -1.84 5.33
CA GLY A 97 3.69 -1.75 5.31
C GLY A 97 4.23 -0.39 4.88
N GLY A 98 5.31 0.05 5.52
CA GLY A 98 5.96 1.33 5.23
C GLY A 98 5.23 2.58 5.75
N VAL A 99 4.16 2.46 6.53
CA VAL A 99 3.51 3.62 7.17
C VAL A 99 4.03 3.78 8.60
N HIS A 100 4.65 4.92 8.90
CA HIS A 100 5.30 5.17 10.20
C HIS A 100 4.86 6.43 10.93
N ASN A 101 4.20 7.37 10.25
CA ASN A 101 3.74 8.64 10.80
C ASN A 101 2.42 9.08 10.13
N GLY A 102 1.79 10.13 10.63
CA GLY A 102 0.53 10.67 10.09
C GLY A 102 0.66 11.20 8.66
N ILE A 103 1.83 11.71 8.27
CA ILE A 103 2.09 12.15 6.89
C ILE A 103 2.11 10.95 5.92
N ASP A 104 2.60 9.79 6.36
CA ASP A 104 2.55 8.56 5.57
C ASP A 104 1.11 8.06 5.41
N VAL A 105 0.26 8.22 6.44
CA VAL A 105 -1.19 7.98 6.34
C VAL A 105 -1.81 8.91 5.30
N ALA A 106 -1.52 10.22 5.37
CA ALA A 106 -2.01 11.19 4.40
C ALA A 106 -1.63 10.81 2.96
N LYS A 107 -0.36 10.46 2.70
CA LYS A 107 0.09 10.00 1.37
C LYS A 107 -0.70 8.79 0.88
N ALA A 108 -0.95 7.80 1.75
CA ALA A 108 -1.70 6.60 1.39
C ALA A 108 -3.16 6.92 1.02
N LEU A 109 -3.82 7.76 1.81
CA LEU A 109 -5.17 8.23 1.52
C LEU A 109 -5.21 9.00 0.19
N MET A 110 -4.29 9.94 -0.02
CA MET A 110 -4.17 10.70 -1.28
C MET A 110 -3.97 9.78 -2.50
N ALA A 111 -3.17 8.73 -2.37
CA ALA A 111 -2.98 7.73 -3.42
C ALA A 111 -4.21 6.84 -3.65
N GLY A 112 -5.18 6.86 -2.75
CA GLY A 112 -6.47 6.18 -2.90
C GLY A 112 -6.65 4.93 -2.05
N ALA A 113 -5.93 4.80 -0.93
CA ALA A 113 -6.29 3.82 0.09
C ALA A 113 -7.56 4.25 0.85
N ASP A 114 -8.45 3.29 1.10
CA ASP A 114 -9.60 3.39 1.98
C ASP A 114 -9.23 3.17 3.45
N ALA A 115 -8.23 2.32 3.71
CA ALA A 115 -7.72 2.05 5.04
C ALA A 115 -6.20 1.82 5.08
N VAL A 116 -5.61 2.00 6.27
CA VAL A 116 -4.17 1.91 6.51
C VAL A 116 -3.88 0.93 7.65
N GLN A 117 -2.99 -0.03 7.41
CA GLN A 117 -2.52 -1.01 8.39
C GLN A 117 -1.07 -0.71 8.80
N ILE A 118 -0.82 -0.69 10.12
CA ILE A 118 0.49 -0.42 10.72
C ILE A 118 0.88 -1.53 11.70
N VAL A 119 2.15 -1.94 11.65
CA VAL A 119 2.73 -2.94 12.57
C VAL A 119 4.11 -2.48 13.03
N SER A 120 5.06 -2.29 12.11
CA SER A 120 6.43 -1.90 12.46
C SER A 120 6.51 -0.65 13.33
N SER A 121 5.72 0.38 13.01
CA SER A 121 5.68 1.61 13.81
C SER A 121 5.15 1.37 15.23
N LEU A 122 4.17 0.47 15.40
CA LEU A 122 3.63 0.11 16.72
C LEU A 122 4.65 -0.70 17.55
N LEU A 123 5.41 -1.58 16.90
CA LEU A 123 6.46 -2.36 17.57
C LEU A 123 7.61 -1.48 18.05
N ILE A 124 7.91 -0.38 17.34
CA ILE A 124 8.99 0.56 17.70
C ILE A 124 8.53 1.56 18.76
N ASN A 125 7.32 2.11 18.60
CA ASN A 125 6.88 3.29 19.37
C ASN A 125 5.78 3.00 20.40
N GLY A 126 5.27 1.77 20.46
CA GLY A 126 4.12 1.40 21.30
C GLY A 126 2.76 1.74 20.67
N PRO A 127 1.65 1.30 21.31
CA PRO A 127 0.29 1.52 20.81
C PRO A 127 -0.12 3.00 20.78
N GLU A 128 0.49 3.87 21.61
CA GLU A 128 0.23 5.31 21.65
C GLU A 128 0.55 6.00 20.33
N GLN A 129 1.42 5.38 19.52
CA GLN A 129 1.76 5.86 18.19
C GLN A 129 0.54 6.06 17.29
N VAL A 130 -0.52 5.25 17.45
CA VAL A 130 -1.78 5.43 16.71
C VAL A 130 -2.35 6.83 16.94
N LYS A 131 -2.39 7.29 18.19
CA LYS A 131 -2.90 8.61 18.54
C LYS A 131 -2.03 9.71 17.95
N SER A 132 -0.70 9.61 18.11
CA SER A 132 0.25 10.57 17.55
C SER A 132 0.10 10.73 16.03
N MET A 133 -0.09 9.61 15.31
CA MET A 133 -0.31 9.60 13.87
C MET A 133 -1.63 10.24 13.46
N LEU A 134 -2.70 9.98 14.21
CA LEU A 134 -4.00 10.60 13.97
C LEU A 134 -3.96 12.11 14.21
N ASP A 135 -3.34 12.56 15.31
CA ASP A 135 -3.18 13.99 15.62
C ASP A 135 -2.36 14.71 14.54
N GLU A 136 -1.29 14.08 14.04
CA GLU A 136 -0.48 14.62 12.95
C GLU A 136 -1.26 14.71 11.63
N LEU A 137 -2.05 13.68 11.30
CA LEU A 137 -2.92 13.67 10.13
C LEU A 137 -3.95 14.81 10.20
N CYS A 138 -4.66 14.95 11.32
CA CYS A 138 -5.68 16.00 11.51
C CYS A 138 -5.07 17.40 11.34
N LYS A 139 -3.93 17.67 12.02
CA LYS A 139 -3.23 18.96 11.89
C LYS A 139 -2.78 19.23 10.45
N TRP A 140 -2.32 18.21 9.74
CA TRP A 140 -1.93 18.35 8.35
C TRP A 140 -3.14 18.65 7.45
N MET A 141 -4.27 17.97 7.66
CA MET A 141 -5.52 18.19 6.92
C MET A 141 -6.05 19.62 7.14
N GLU A 142 -6.12 20.08 8.39
CA GLU A 142 -6.51 21.45 8.75
C GLU A 142 -5.62 22.48 8.05
N LYS A 143 -4.29 22.29 8.12
CA LYS A 143 -3.32 23.18 7.46
C LYS A 143 -3.51 23.23 5.94
N LYS A 144 -4.01 22.16 5.34
CA LYS A 144 -4.26 22.06 3.89
C LYS A 144 -5.69 22.43 3.49
N GLY A 145 -6.58 22.67 4.45
CA GLY A 145 -7.97 23.03 4.22
C GLY A 145 -8.87 21.86 3.83
N TYR A 146 -8.51 20.62 4.19
CA TYR A 146 -9.38 19.45 4.01
C TYR A 146 -10.34 19.31 5.18
N ASN A 147 -11.64 19.17 4.91
CA ASN A 147 -12.68 19.03 5.93
C ASN A 147 -13.07 17.57 6.18
N SER A 148 -12.70 16.66 5.27
CA SER A 148 -12.99 15.23 5.42
C SER A 148 -11.93 14.36 4.75
N ILE A 149 -11.86 13.09 5.15
CA ILE A 149 -11.00 12.10 4.50
C ILE A 149 -11.46 11.80 3.06
N ASP A 150 -12.74 12.02 2.75
CA ASP A 150 -13.31 11.74 1.43
C ASP A 150 -12.84 12.78 0.39
N GLU A 151 -12.59 14.02 0.80
CA GLU A 151 -11.93 15.04 -0.06
C GLU A 151 -10.47 14.67 -0.37
N LEU A 152 -9.82 13.98 0.56
CA LEU A 152 -8.43 13.56 0.44
C LEU A 152 -8.29 12.28 -0.39
N ARG A 153 -9.23 11.34 -0.25
CA ARG A 153 -9.09 9.98 -0.78
C ARG A 153 -8.98 9.98 -2.30
N GLY A 154 -7.85 9.46 -2.80
CA GLY A 154 -7.60 9.30 -4.23
C GLY A 154 -7.37 10.62 -4.98
N CYS A 155 -7.18 11.77 -4.31
CA CYS A 155 -6.91 13.04 -4.99
C CYS A 155 -5.59 13.04 -5.79
N MET A 156 -4.69 12.10 -5.52
CA MET A 156 -3.43 11.87 -6.24
C MET A 156 -3.37 10.49 -6.92
N ASN A 157 -4.52 9.87 -7.19
CA ASN A 157 -4.54 8.67 -8.02
C ASN A 157 -4.24 9.01 -9.49
N TYR A 158 -4.04 7.99 -10.33
CA TYR A 158 -3.68 8.17 -11.74
C TYR A 158 -4.67 9.04 -12.53
N LEU A 159 -5.96 9.04 -12.15
CA LEU A 159 -7.01 9.78 -12.83
C LEU A 159 -7.06 11.27 -12.43
N ARG A 160 -6.52 11.62 -11.26
CA ARG A 160 -6.64 12.97 -10.66
C ARG A 160 -5.30 13.66 -10.42
N CYS A 161 -4.19 12.94 -10.49
CA CYS A 161 -2.85 13.50 -10.31
C CYS A 161 -2.56 14.55 -11.41
N PRO A 162 -1.95 15.70 -11.06
CA PRO A 162 -1.59 16.73 -12.04
C PRO A 162 -0.62 16.25 -13.14
N ASP A 163 0.21 15.26 -12.82
CA ASP A 163 1.19 14.66 -13.74
C ASP A 163 1.11 13.13 -13.65
N PRO A 164 0.26 12.47 -14.46
CA PRO A 164 0.14 11.02 -14.47
C PRO A 164 1.43 10.30 -14.90
N GLU A 165 2.25 10.92 -15.74
CA GLU A 165 3.54 10.36 -16.17
C GLU A 165 4.52 10.20 -14.99
N ALA A 166 4.36 10.99 -13.92
CA ALA A 166 5.13 10.85 -12.68
C ALA A 166 4.87 9.52 -11.94
N LEU A 167 3.77 8.83 -12.25
CA LEU A 167 3.47 7.50 -11.72
C LEU A 167 4.00 6.38 -12.64
N GLU A 168 4.23 6.72 -13.91
CA GLU A 168 4.65 5.80 -14.95
C GLU A 168 6.18 5.59 -15.01
N ARG A 169 6.61 4.77 -15.96
CA ARG A 169 8.03 4.54 -16.26
C ARG A 169 8.74 5.83 -16.69
N ALA A 170 8.03 6.84 -17.18
CA ALA A 170 8.61 8.15 -17.48
C ALA A 170 9.26 8.79 -16.25
N ASN A 171 8.68 8.62 -15.05
CA ASN A 171 9.29 9.08 -13.81
C ASN A 171 10.65 8.42 -13.53
N TYR A 172 10.79 7.13 -13.81
CA TYR A 172 12.08 6.44 -13.65
C TYR A 172 13.19 7.13 -14.47
N MET A 173 12.88 7.52 -15.72
CA MET A 173 13.82 8.25 -16.57
C MET A 173 14.15 9.65 -16.01
N ARG A 174 13.17 10.35 -15.43
CA ARG A 174 13.39 11.67 -14.80
C ARG A 174 14.25 11.55 -13.54
N VAL A 175 13.99 10.55 -12.69
CA VAL A 175 14.79 10.29 -11.48
C VAL A 175 16.24 10.02 -11.84
N LEU A 176 16.50 9.16 -12.83
CA LEU A 176 17.87 8.90 -13.30
C LEU A 176 18.56 10.17 -13.82
N LYS A 177 17.82 11.02 -14.57
CA LYS A 177 18.35 12.30 -15.07
C LYS A 177 18.54 13.35 -13.99
N SER A 178 17.87 13.21 -12.84
CA SER A 178 17.94 14.16 -11.72
C SER A 178 19.14 13.93 -10.81
N TRP A 179 19.79 12.76 -10.89
CA TRP A 179 20.97 12.45 -10.10
C TRP A 179 22.14 13.35 -10.48
N ARG A 180 22.71 14.05 -9.49
CA ARG A 180 23.94 14.82 -9.61
C ARG A 180 24.87 14.39 -8.49
N VAL A 181 26.16 14.23 -8.81
CA VAL A 181 27.24 13.97 -7.84
C VAL A 181 27.62 15.27 -7.15
#